data_AF-A0A2V7WAS8-F1
#
_entry.id   AF-A0A2V7WAS8-F1
#
_cell.length_a   1.000
_cell.length_b   1.000
_cell.length_c   1.000
_cell.angle_alpha   90.00
_cell.angle_beta   90.00
_cell.angle_gamma   90.00
#
_symmetry.space_group_name_H-M   'P 1'
#
loop_
_entity.id
_entity.type
_entity.pdbx_description
1 polymer ?
#
loop_
_entity_poly.entity_id
_entity_poly.type
_entity_poly.pdbx_seq_one_letter_code
_entity_poly.pdbx_strand_id
1 'polypeptide(L)'
;MYLATRTSSAVSREAAAIRDAASAIIASRDRSLALFGAKSSVIDRINELALECASDGWNGEGGVSISGEVIDRAVSFVRALPDGFTLPDIAPEPDGSISFDWIVARTRAFSVSVGATNRLAFAWIDGTDRGHGVARFDGDTVPARILGGIRDLTDERSTAVRVA
;
A
#
# COMPACT_ATOMS: atom_id res chain seq x y z
N MET A 1 12.66 -71.48 -4.67
CA MET A 1 13.52 -70.93 -5.73
C MET A 1 12.82 -69.67 -6.25
N TYR A 2 13.09 -68.52 -5.62
CA TYR A 2 13.74 -67.31 -6.20
C TYR A 2 13.10 -66.83 -7.52
N LEU A 3 12.71 -65.57 -7.78
CA LEU A 3 12.70 -64.26 -7.11
C LEU A 3 11.82 -63.36 -8.00
N ALA A 4 10.89 -62.59 -7.43
CA ALA A 4 10.21 -61.51 -8.14
C ALA A 4 11.10 -60.26 -8.10
N THR A 5 11.76 -59.92 -9.20
CA THR A 5 12.57 -58.70 -9.32
C THR A 5 11.70 -57.47 -9.56
N ARG A 6 11.23 -56.91 -8.45
CA ARG A 6 11.30 -55.49 -8.06
C ARG A 6 11.48 -54.48 -9.21
N THR A 7 10.38 -53.85 -9.63
CA THR A 7 10.38 -52.57 -10.36
C THR A 7 11.08 -51.50 -9.52
N SER A 8 12.25 -51.04 -9.95
CA SER A 8 12.91 -49.87 -9.35
C SER A 8 12.20 -48.61 -9.83
N SER A 9 11.24 -48.11 -9.06
CA SER A 9 10.85 -46.69 -9.13
C SER A 9 11.96 -45.88 -8.47
N ALA A 10 13.00 -45.57 -9.23
CA ALA A 10 14.03 -44.61 -8.88
C ALA A 10 13.52 -43.19 -9.16
N VAL A 11 12.39 -42.82 -8.56
CA VAL A 11 11.93 -41.41 -8.52
C VAL A 11 11.86 -41.03 -7.05
N SER A 12 13.06 -40.71 -6.57
CA SER A 12 13.41 -40.22 -5.25
C SER A 12 12.39 -39.22 -4.69
N ARG A 13 11.94 -39.44 -3.45
CA ARG A 13 11.12 -38.51 -2.67
C ARG A 13 11.79 -37.14 -2.51
N GLU A 14 13.08 -37.07 -2.78
CA GLU A 14 13.91 -35.87 -2.79
C GLU A 14 13.63 -34.94 -4.00
N ALA A 15 13.13 -35.46 -5.13
CA ALA A 15 12.83 -34.63 -6.31
C ALA A 15 11.49 -33.87 -6.21
N ALA A 16 10.58 -34.32 -5.34
CA ALA A 16 9.33 -33.61 -5.05
C ALA A 16 9.58 -32.36 -4.19
N ALA A 17 10.53 -32.42 -3.25
CA ALA A 17 10.87 -31.31 -2.36
C ALA A 17 11.50 -30.11 -3.10
N ILE A 18 12.27 -30.36 -4.15
CA ILE A 18 12.89 -29.28 -4.96
C ILE A 18 11.84 -28.58 -5.83
N ARG A 19 10.78 -29.29 -6.25
CA ARG A 19 9.73 -28.72 -7.10
C ARG A 19 8.84 -27.75 -6.32
N ASP A 20 8.49 -28.07 -5.07
CA ASP A 20 7.74 -27.17 -4.18
C ASP A 20 8.55 -25.93 -3.75
N ALA A 21 9.84 -26.09 -3.50
CA ALA A 21 10.71 -24.96 -3.19
C ALA A 21 10.89 -24.02 -4.40
N ALA A 22 10.95 -24.56 -5.62
CA ALA A 22 11.07 -23.76 -6.84
C ALA A 22 9.80 -22.96 -7.15
N SER A 23 8.60 -23.53 -6.98
CA SER A 23 7.34 -22.80 -7.16
C SER A 23 7.12 -21.73 -6.09
N ALA A 24 7.54 -21.96 -4.84
CA ALA A 24 7.49 -20.94 -3.81
C ALA A 24 8.44 -19.76 -4.08
N ILE A 25 9.65 -20.04 -4.60
CA ILE A 25 10.63 -18.98 -4.95
C ILE A 25 10.17 -18.18 -6.16
N ILE A 26 9.60 -18.82 -7.18
CA ILE A 26 9.09 -18.12 -8.38
C ILE A 26 7.85 -17.29 -8.03
N ALA A 27 6.88 -17.85 -7.28
CA ALA A 27 5.69 -17.11 -6.85
C ALA A 27 6.04 -15.93 -5.92
N SER A 28 7.06 -16.07 -5.08
CA SER A 28 7.57 -14.97 -4.26
C SER A 28 8.22 -13.89 -5.12
N ARG A 29 9.01 -14.26 -6.15
CA ARG A 29 9.68 -13.31 -7.03
C ARG A 29 8.69 -12.51 -7.87
N ASP A 30 7.70 -13.17 -8.46
CA ASP A 30 6.69 -12.52 -9.29
C ASP A 30 5.83 -11.56 -8.47
N ARG A 31 5.46 -11.96 -7.24
CA ARG A 31 4.70 -11.11 -6.30
C ARG A 31 5.51 -9.89 -5.84
N SER A 32 6.79 -10.08 -5.49
CA SER A 32 7.68 -8.98 -5.12
C SER A 32 7.92 -7.99 -6.27
N LEU A 33 8.04 -8.47 -7.52
CA LEU A 33 8.16 -7.60 -8.70
C LEU A 33 6.88 -6.83 -8.97
N ALA A 34 5.71 -7.47 -8.85
CA ALA A 34 4.42 -6.80 -9.01
C ALA A 34 4.20 -5.72 -7.93
N LEU A 35 4.52 -6.01 -6.67
CA LEU A 35 4.40 -5.07 -5.56
C LEU A 35 5.38 -3.91 -5.68
N PHE A 36 6.62 -4.19 -6.04
CA PHE A 36 7.63 -3.16 -6.28
C PHE A 36 7.24 -2.27 -7.46
N GLY A 37 6.75 -2.86 -8.56
CA GLY A 37 6.26 -2.11 -9.72
C GLY A 37 5.06 -1.22 -9.37
N ALA A 38 4.14 -1.72 -8.56
CA ALA A 38 2.96 -0.96 -8.15
C ALA A 38 3.33 0.21 -7.21
N LYS A 39 4.24 0.01 -6.25
CA LYS A 39 4.80 1.12 -5.44
C LYS A 39 5.56 2.13 -6.31
N SER A 40 6.32 1.66 -7.30
CA SER A 40 7.00 2.53 -8.27
C SER A 40 6.01 3.41 -9.02
N SER A 41 4.87 2.87 -9.47
CA SER A 41 3.88 3.68 -10.19
C SER A 41 3.27 4.79 -9.35
N VAL A 42 3.08 4.58 -8.03
CA VAL A 42 2.60 5.64 -7.14
C VAL A 42 3.70 6.70 -6.95
N ILE A 43 4.96 6.29 -6.81
CA ILE A 43 6.10 7.22 -6.73
C ILE A 43 6.22 8.05 -8.02
N ASP A 44 6.07 7.43 -9.18
CA ASP A 44 6.08 8.13 -10.46
C ASP A 44 4.94 9.15 -10.54
N ARG A 45 3.73 8.78 -10.08
CA ARG A 45 2.60 9.72 -9.99
C ARG A 45 2.86 10.87 -9.02
N ILE A 46 3.54 10.65 -7.90
CA ILE A 46 3.96 11.72 -6.98
C ILE A 46 4.88 12.71 -7.71
N ASN A 47 5.85 12.21 -8.49
CA ASN A 47 6.76 13.05 -9.26
C ASN A 47 6.02 13.84 -10.36
N GLU A 48 5.03 13.23 -11.02
CA GLU A 48 4.17 13.92 -11.98
C GLU A 48 3.39 15.05 -11.30
N LEU A 49 2.75 14.78 -10.16
CA LEU A 49 2.03 15.80 -9.38
C LEU A 49 2.93 16.95 -8.96
N ALA A 50 4.18 16.65 -8.57
CA ALA A 50 5.16 17.67 -8.24
C ALA A 50 5.48 18.59 -9.43
N LEU A 51 5.53 18.06 -10.65
CA LEU A 51 5.73 18.84 -11.86
C LEU A 51 4.48 19.66 -12.23
N GLU A 52 3.29 19.06 -12.11
CA GLU A 52 1.99 19.71 -12.35
C GLU A 52 1.76 20.87 -11.38
N CYS A 53 2.15 20.70 -10.11
CA CYS A 53 1.95 21.65 -9.02
C CYS A 53 3.25 22.41 -8.66
N ALA A 54 4.18 22.55 -9.61
CA ALA A 54 5.49 23.15 -9.38
C ALA A 54 5.44 24.67 -9.14
N SER A 55 4.32 25.32 -9.48
CA SER A 55 4.11 26.76 -9.33
C SER A 55 2.85 27.04 -8.53
N ASP A 56 2.90 28.08 -7.70
CA ASP A 56 1.73 28.54 -6.96
C ASP A 56 0.59 28.93 -7.93
N GLY A 57 -0.64 28.70 -7.51
CA GLY A 57 -1.83 28.91 -8.34
C GLY A 57 -2.05 27.84 -9.39
N TRP A 58 -1.44 26.65 -9.27
CA TRP A 58 -1.61 25.53 -10.21
C TRP A 58 -3.07 25.12 -10.43
N ASN A 59 -3.94 25.34 -9.43
CA ASN A 59 -5.38 25.06 -9.51
C ASN A 59 -6.25 26.27 -9.92
N GLY A 60 -5.65 27.43 -10.22
CA GLY A 60 -6.38 28.67 -10.52
C GLY A 60 -7.05 29.33 -9.30
N GLU A 61 -6.95 28.73 -8.11
CA GLU A 61 -7.54 29.19 -6.85
C GLU A 61 -6.48 29.52 -5.79
N GLY A 62 -5.22 29.71 -6.21
CA GLY A 62 -4.11 30.06 -5.31
C GLY A 62 -3.50 28.88 -4.55
N GLY A 63 -3.64 27.65 -5.07
CA GLY A 63 -3.01 26.47 -4.49
C GLY A 63 -1.49 26.62 -4.35
N VAL A 64 -0.95 26.17 -3.22
CA VAL A 64 0.47 26.26 -2.89
C VAL A 64 1.24 25.20 -3.66
N SER A 65 2.43 25.54 -4.15
CA SER A 65 3.34 24.59 -4.77
C SER A 65 3.77 23.47 -3.81
N ILE A 66 3.91 22.26 -4.34
CA ILE A 66 4.34 21.11 -3.54
C ILE A 66 5.85 21.22 -3.31
N SER A 67 6.25 21.40 -2.05
CA SER A 67 7.68 21.51 -1.69
C SER A 67 8.41 20.17 -1.83
N GLY A 68 9.73 20.23 -2.09
CA GLY A 68 10.59 19.03 -2.14
C GLY A 68 10.51 18.16 -0.89
N GLU A 69 10.36 18.78 0.29
CA GLU A 69 10.21 18.05 1.55
C GLU A 69 8.92 17.21 1.61
N VAL A 70 7.82 17.73 1.05
CA VAL A 70 6.56 16.99 0.95
C VAL A 70 6.70 15.80 0.01
N ILE A 71 7.39 15.99 -1.13
CA ILE A 71 7.67 14.93 -2.11
C ILE A 71 8.49 13.82 -1.46
N ASP A 72 9.61 14.16 -0.81
CA ASP A 72 10.48 13.19 -0.15
C ASP A 72 9.72 12.39 0.91
N ARG A 73 8.85 13.06 1.67
CA ARG A 73 8.03 12.43 2.71
C ARG A 73 6.93 11.54 2.13
N ALA A 74 6.28 11.98 1.05
CA ALA A 74 5.28 11.21 0.32
C ALA A 74 5.89 9.93 -0.26
N VAL A 75 7.06 10.02 -0.88
CA VAL A 75 7.82 8.86 -1.37
C VAL A 75 8.22 7.93 -0.23
N SER A 76 8.70 8.49 0.89
CA SER A 76 9.07 7.71 2.07
C SER A 76 7.85 6.98 2.67
N PHE A 77 6.70 7.63 2.71
CA PHE A 77 5.44 7.03 3.14
C PHE A 77 5.04 5.83 2.26
N VAL A 78 5.08 5.97 0.93
CA VAL A 78 4.78 4.87 0.00
C VAL A 78 5.75 3.70 0.16
N ARG A 79 7.03 3.99 0.38
CA ARG A 79 8.06 2.95 0.62
C ARG A 79 7.83 2.21 1.95
N ALA A 80 7.38 2.93 2.98
CA ALA A 80 7.09 2.40 4.30
C ALA A 80 5.78 1.60 4.38
N LEU A 81 4.90 1.66 3.37
CA LEU A 81 3.70 0.83 3.34
C LEU A 81 4.08 -0.66 3.24
N PRO A 82 3.43 -1.55 4.02
CA PRO A 82 3.70 -2.98 3.93
C PRO A 82 3.38 -3.55 2.54
N ASP A 83 4.15 -4.56 2.14
CA ASP A 83 3.90 -5.32 0.93
C ASP A 83 2.55 -6.06 1.02
N GLY A 84 1.74 -5.97 -0.03
CA GLY A 84 0.41 -6.60 -0.12
C GLY A 84 -0.76 -5.67 0.24
N PHE A 85 -0.49 -4.44 0.67
CA PHE A 85 -1.54 -3.43 0.83
C PHE A 85 -2.04 -2.95 -0.53
N THR A 86 -3.34 -2.62 -0.59
CA THR A 86 -3.89 -1.84 -1.70
C THR A 86 -3.19 -0.49 -1.76
N LEU A 87 -2.91 -0.05 -2.98
CA LEU A 87 -2.28 1.24 -3.19
C LEU A 87 -3.32 2.35 -3.10
N PRO A 88 -2.96 3.49 -2.49
CA PRO A 88 -3.81 4.66 -2.46
C PRO A 88 -3.91 5.30 -3.83
N ASP A 89 -5.05 5.95 -4.09
CA ASP A 89 -5.11 7.04 -5.06
C ASP A 89 -4.47 8.29 -4.44
N ILE A 90 -3.86 9.15 -5.25
CA ILE A 90 -3.15 10.33 -4.74
C ILE A 90 -3.65 11.61 -5.39
N ALA A 91 -3.81 12.65 -4.57
CA ALA A 91 -4.22 13.97 -5.05
C ALA A 91 -3.43 15.09 -4.35
N PRO A 92 -3.11 16.18 -5.07
CA PRO A 92 -2.52 17.35 -4.46
C PRO A 92 -3.59 18.15 -3.71
N GLU A 93 -3.28 18.60 -2.50
CA GLU A 93 -4.14 19.47 -1.72
C GLU A 93 -3.77 20.95 -1.95
N PRO A 94 -4.72 21.90 -1.80
CA PRO A 94 -4.45 23.33 -2.02
C PRO A 94 -3.39 23.93 -1.10
N ASP A 95 -3.09 23.30 0.04
CA ASP A 95 -2.06 23.74 0.99
C ASP A 95 -0.64 23.25 0.65
N GLY A 96 -0.48 22.56 -0.47
CA GLY A 96 0.79 21.97 -0.91
C GLY A 96 1.11 20.61 -0.28
N SER A 97 0.14 20.01 0.43
CA SER A 97 0.21 18.62 0.89
C SER A 97 -0.28 17.63 -0.17
N ILE A 98 -0.03 16.34 0.03
CA ILE A 98 -0.50 15.27 -0.85
C ILE A 98 -1.42 14.34 -0.04
N SER A 99 -2.63 14.14 -0.54
CA SER A 99 -3.57 13.15 -0.01
C SER A 99 -3.31 11.77 -0.60
N PHE A 100 -3.55 10.76 0.23
CA PHE A 100 -3.48 9.34 -0.10
C PHE A 100 -4.80 8.70 0.30
N ASP A 101 -5.58 8.27 -0.67
CA ASP A 101 -6.97 7.89 -0.51
C ASP A 101 -7.21 6.42 -0.88
N TRP A 102 -7.67 5.64 0.09
CA TRP A 102 -8.16 4.28 -0.08
C TRP A 102 -9.68 4.30 -0.11
N ILE A 103 -10.26 4.38 -1.30
CA ILE A 103 -11.71 4.44 -1.49
C ILE A 103 -12.23 3.06 -1.91
N VAL A 104 -12.92 2.39 -0.98
CA VAL A 104 -13.58 1.09 -1.25
C VAL A 104 -15.02 1.31 -1.73
N ALA A 105 -15.72 2.27 -1.12
CA ALA A 105 -17.06 2.70 -1.52
C ALA A 105 -17.31 4.15 -1.12
N ARG A 106 -18.43 4.75 -1.56
CA ARG A 106 -18.80 6.15 -1.21
C ARG A 106 -18.88 6.42 0.30
N THR A 107 -19.20 5.41 1.09
CA THR A 107 -19.27 5.49 2.55
C THR A 107 -18.15 4.70 3.22
N ARG A 108 -17.14 4.25 2.47
CA ARG A 108 -16.06 3.42 2.98
C ARG A 108 -14.73 3.89 2.39
N ALA A 109 -14.05 4.79 3.09
CA ALA A 109 -12.80 5.38 2.64
C ALA A 109 -11.85 5.70 3.80
N PHE A 110 -10.55 5.60 3.53
CA PHE A 110 -9.49 6.08 4.40
C PHE A 110 -8.67 7.11 3.64
N SER A 111 -8.35 8.24 4.26
CA SER A 111 -7.55 9.31 3.67
C SER A 111 -6.40 9.65 4.60
N VAL A 112 -5.19 9.76 4.07
CA VAL A 112 -3.99 10.25 4.77
C VAL A 112 -3.44 11.45 4.02
N SER A 113 -3.25 12.56 4.72
CA SER A 113 -2.63 13.77 4.19
C SER A 113 -1.18 13.86 4.68
N VAL A 114 -0.25 14.00 3.72
CA VAL A 114 1.19 14.16 3.95
C VAL A 114 1.57 15.60 3.60
N GLY A 115 1.89 16.39 4.63
CA GLY A 115 2.33 17.77 4.47
C GLY A 115 3.80 18.00 4.80
N ALA A 116 4.18 19.28 4.92
CA ALA A 116 5.55 19.71 5.19
C ALA A 116 6.06 19.35 6.60
N THR A 117 5.18 18.87 7.49
CA THR A 117 5.57 18.43 8.84
C THR A 117 5.65 16.90 8.93
N ASN A 118 6.31 16.39 9.98
CA ASN A 118 6.35 14.96 10.29
C ASN A 118 5.02 14.40 10.85
N ARG A 119 3.91 15.09 10.63
CA ARG A 119 2.58 14.73 11.12
C ARG A 119 1.72 14.32 9.94
N LEU A 120 1.19 13.11 10.02
CA LEU A 120 0.20 12.58 9.09
C LEU A 120 -1.17 12.85 9.68
N ALA A 121 -1.92 13.75 9.05
CA ALA A 121 -3.34 13.85 9.29
C ALA A 121 -4.03 12.70 8.55
N PHE A 122 -5.03 12.09 9.17
CA PHE A 122 -5.83 11.09 8.49
C PHE A 122 -7.27 11.13 8.96
N ALA A 123 -8.15 10.68 8.09
CA ALA A 123 -9.57 10.56 8.33
C ALA A 123 -10.10 9.27 7.72
N TRP A 124 -11.21 8.79 8.26
CA TRP A 124 -11.87 7.62 7.73
C TRP A 124 -13.38 7.71 7.88
N ILE A 125 -14.05 6.96 7.01
CA ILE A 125 -15.48 6.71 7.05
C ILE A 125 -15.70 5.22 6.75
N ASP A 126 -16.52 4.56 7.57
CA ASP A 126 -17.03 3.20 7.38
C ASP A 126 -18.53 3.17 7.70
N GLY A 127 -19.37 3.34 6.67
CA GLY A 127 -20.81 3.50 6.82
C GLY A 127 -21.16 4.79 7.58
N THR A 128 -21.71 4.65 8.78
CA THR A 128 -22.06 5.77 9.68
C THR A 128 -20.92 6.15 10.61
N ASP A 129 -19.95 5.25 10.79
CA ASP A 129 -18.80 5.49 11.66
C ASP A 129 -17.75 6.30 10.90
N ARG A 130 -17.23 7.33 11.56
CA ARG A 130 -16.23 8.21 10.98
C ARG A 130 -15.31 8.74 12.06
N GLY A 131 -14.10 9.08 11.68
CA GLY A 131 -13.14 9.68 12.59
C GLY A 131 -12.02 10.38 11.87
N HIS A 132 -11.19 11.06 12.65
CA HIS A 132 -9.98 11.69 12.18
C HIS A 132 -8.93 11.68 13.30
N GLY A 133 -7.68 11.93 12.92
CA GLY A 133 -6.62 12.13 13.88
C GLY A 133 -5.31 12.49 13.23
N VAL A 134 -4.32 12.75 14.07
CA VAL A 134 -2.94 13.03 13.62
C VAL A 134 -1.97 12.04 14.24
N ALA A 135 -1.12 11.43 13.43
CA ALA A 135 -0.03 10.57 13.88
C ALA A 135 1.33 11.18 13.48
N ARG A 136 2.40 10.86 14.21
CA ARG A 136 3.75 11.22 13.79
C ARG A 136 4.31 10.15 12.87
N PHE A 137 5.00 10.57 11.82
CA PHE A 137 5.72 9.70 10.90
C PHE A 137 7.20 10.08 10.91
N ASP A 138 8.05 9.10 11.16
CA ASP A 138 9.50 9.28 11.26
C ASP A 138 10.22 9.19 9.92
N GLY A 139 9.52 8.81 8.86
CA GLY A 139 10.07 8.61 7.51
C GLY A 139 10.22 7.13 7.14
N ASP A 140 10.26 6.23 8.13
CA ASP A 140 10.59 4.81 7.88
C ASP A 140 9.43 3.88 8.23
N THR A 141 8.64 4.22 9.26
CA THR A 141 7.59 3.33 9.78
C THR A 141 6.23 4.03 9.81
N VAL A 142 5.28 3.51 9.04
CA VAL A 142 3.90 4.00 9.09
C VAL A 142 3.28 3.63 10.45
N PRO A 143 2.68 4.59 11.17
CA PRO A 143 2.06 4.33 12.47
C PRO A 143 1.02 3.21 12.43
N ALA A 144 1.09 2.29 13.39
CA ALA A 144 0.24 1.10 13.44
C ALA A 144 -1.27 1.42 13.38
N ARG A 145 -1.70 2.58 13.88
CA ARG A 145 -3.09 3.04 13.82
C ARG A 145 -3.56 3.36 12.39
N ILE A 146 -2.67 3.85 11.53
CA ILE A 146 -2.96 4.12 10.11
C ILE A 146 -3.04 2.79 9.36
N LEU A 147 -2.05 1.91 9.55
CA LEU A 147 -2.03 0.59 8.92
C LEU A 147 -3.23 -0.28 9.33
N GLY A 148 -3.60 -0.24 10.61
CA GLY A 148 -4.80 -0.91 11.12
C GLY A 148 -6.07 -0.38 10.48
N GLY A 149 -6.24 0.95 10.44
CA GLY A 149 -7.42 1.58 9.83
C GLY A 149 -7.58 1.26 8.35
N ILE A 150 -6.50 1.33 7.57
CA ILE A 150 -6.51 0.97 6.15
C ILE A 150 -6.88 -0.51 5.99
N ARG A 151 -6.22 -1.42 6.73
CA ARG A 151 -6.47 -2.86 6.63
C ARG A 151 -7.92 -3.20 6.94
N ASP A 152 -8.45 -2.68 8.05
CA ASP A 152 -9.81 -2.96 8.51
C ASP A 152 -10.86 -2.46 7.49
N LEU A 153 -10.57 -1.37 6.78
CA LEU A 153 -11.40 -0.85 5.68
C LEU A 153 -11.28 -1.65 4.39
N THR A 154 -10.09 -2.17 4.07
CA THR A 154 -9.83 -2.86 2.80
C THR A 154 -10.12 -4.36 2.85
N ASP A 155 -10.10 -4.99 4.02
CA ASP A 155 -10.45 -6.40 4.16
C ASP A 155 -11.98 -6.59 4.09
N GLU A 156 -12.46 -7.15 2.97
CA GLU A 156 -13.88 -7.48 2.73
C GLU A 156 -14.41 -8.62 3.63
N ARG A 157 -13.57 -9.28 4.44
CA ARG A 157 -13.93 -10.56 5.11
C ARG A 157 -14.47 -10.46 6.54
N SER A 158 -14.74 -9.28 7.11
CA SER A 158 -15.13 -9.20 8.53
C SER A 158 -16.37 -8.38 8.86
N THR A 159 -17.18 -7.99 7.87
CA THR A 159 -18.48 -7.32 8.11
C THR A 159 -19.66 -8.09 7.50
N ALA A 160 -19.59 -9.42 7.49
CA ALA A 160 -20.77 -10.28 7.30
C ALA A 160 -21.27 -10.93 8.62
N VAL A 161 -20.62 -10.69 9.75
CA VAL A 161 -21.02 -11.26 11.04
C VAL A 161 -21.00 -10.19 12.10
N ARG A 162 -22.11 -9.45 12.24
CA ARG A 162 -22.56 -8.84 13.50
C ARG A 162 -23.92 -8.16 13.33
N VAL A 163 -24.96 -8.95 13.03
CA VAL A 163 -26.28 -8.79 13.66
C VAL A 163 -26.92 -10.18 13.68
N ALA A 164 -26.98 -10.79 14.87
CA ALA A 164 -27.90 -11.87 15.23
C ALA A 164 -28.66 -11.39 16.46
#